data_AF-A0A0A2HTU1-F1
#
_entry.id   AF-A0A0A2HTU1-F1
#
_cell.length_a   1.000
_cell.length_b   1.000
_cell.length_c   1.000
_cell.angle_alpha   90.00
_cell.angle_beta   90.00
_cell.angle_gamma   90.00
#
_symmetry.space_group_name_H-M   'P 1'
#
loop_
_entity.id
_entity.type
_entity.pdbx_description
1 polymer ?
#
loop_
_entity_poly.entity_id
_entity_poly.type
_entity_poly.pdbx_seq_one_letter_code
_entity_poly.pdbx_strand_id
1 'polypeptide(L)'
;MKKTIHITTLVDMANEILLHSGDSAVRERQGICGYIENILHKTGNYKGFGYLSAVDMEKSRTGKSIGISGTDYPECFKNTDNTRRHYFVK
;
A
#
# COMPACT_ATOMS: atom_id res chain seq x y z
N MET A 1 28.04 -1.53 16.95
CA MET A 1 27.60 -2.26 15.74
C MET A 1 26.36 -1.57 15.17
N LYS A 2 26.39 -1.12 13.91
CA LYS A 2 25.20 -0.55 13.24
C LYS A 2 24.39 -1.70 12.64
N LYS A 3 23.08 -1.76 12.92
CA LYS A 3 22.17 -2.71 12.27
C LYS A 3 21.65 -2.10 10.96
N THR A 4 21.56 -2.91 9.92
CA THR A 4 20.99 -2.54 8.61
C THR A 4 19.85 -3.49 8.27
N ILE A 5 18.90 -3.02 7.45
CA ILE A 5 17.83 -3.85 6.88
C ILE A 5 17.79 -3.63 5.36
N HIS A 6 17.34 -4.64 4.62
CA HIS A 6 17.12 -4.50 3.18
C HIS A 6 15.87 -3.65 2.92
N ILE A 7 15.90 -2.86 1.84
CA ILE A 7 14.76 -2.02 1.46
C ILE A 7 13.51 -2.85 1.15
N THR A 8 13.69 -4.06 0.60
CA THR A 8 12.62 -5.02 0.35
C THR A 8 11.87 -5.38 1.61
N THR A 9 12.58 -5.64 2.72
CA THR A 9 11.98 -5.91 4.02
C THR A 9 11.08 -4.76 4.49
N LEU A 10 11.49 -3.51 4.26
CA LEU A 10 10.69 -2.35 4.64
C LEU A 10 9.43 -2.21 3.79
N VAL A 11 9.52 -2.52 2.49
CA VAL A 11 8.37 -2.52 1.58
C VAL A 11 7.40 -3.64 1.91
N ASP A 12 7.88 -4.83 2.23
CA ASP A 12 7.05 -5.96 2.66
C ASP A 12 6.26 -5.59 3.92
N MET A 13 6.92 -4.96 4.89
CA MET A 13 6.26 -4.45 6.10
C MET A 13 5.19 -3.40 5.79
N ALA A 14 5.48 -2.46 4.88
CA ALA A 14 4.51 -1.44 4.49
C ALA A 14 3.30 -2.09 3.80
N ASN A 15 3.53 -2.99 2.85
CA ASN A 15 2.48 -3.70 2.11
C ASN A 15 1.60 -4.55 3.04
N GLU A 16 2.17 -5.21 4.05
CA GLU A 16 1.42 -5.92 5.09
C GLU A 16 0.47 -4.98 5.85
N ILE A 17 0.95 -3.79 6.24
CA ILE A 17 0.13 -2.81 6.97
C ILE A 17 -1.01 -2.29 6.07
N LEU A 18 -0.71 -1.96 4.82
CA LEU A 18 -1.68 -1.43 3.87
C LEU A 18 -2.76 -2.47 3.49
N LEU A 19 -2.39 -3.75 3.42
CA LEU A 19 -3.32 -4.84 3.17
C LEU A 19 -4.18 -5.16 4.41
N HIS A 20 -3.57 -5.26 5.58
CA HIS A 20 -4.22 -5.87 6.75
C HIS A 20 -4.83 -4.91 7.75
N SER A 21 -4.56 -3.60 7.67
CA SER A 21 -5.14 -2.62 8.58
C SER A 21 -6.66 -2.51 8.42
N GLY A 22 -7.37 -2.29 9.53
CA GLY A 22 -8.82 -2.12 9.54
C GLY A 22 -9.27 -0.86 8.81
N ASP A 23 -10.52 -0.81 8.39
CA ASP A 23 -11.00 0.27 7.50
C ASP A 23 -10.93 1.66 8.13
N SER A 24 -11.04 1.76 9.46
CA SER A 24 -10.90 3.02 10.21
C SER A 24 -9.47 3.59 10.21
N ALA A 25 -8.44 2.78 9.91
CA ALA A 25 -7.03 3.16 10.00
C ALA A 25 -6.50 3.92 8.76
N VAL A 26 -7.35 4.76 8.15
CA VAL A 26 -7.03 5.49 6.91
C VAL A 26 -5.84 6.42 7.12
N ARG A 27 -5.79 7.14 8.26
CA ARG A 27 -4.71 8.11 8.55
C ARG A 27 -3.36 7.43 8.73
N GLU A 28 -3.35 6.27 9.38
CA GLU A 28 -2.18 5.44 9.58
C GLU A 28 -1.65 4.95 8.23
N ARG A 29 -2.53 4.47 7.35
CA ARG A 29 -2.15 4.09 5.97
C ARG A 29 -1.57 5.27 5.19
N GLN A 30 -2.17 6.47 5.28
CA GLN A 30 -1.61 7.67 4.64
C GLN A 30 -0.19 7.99 5.14
N GLY A 31 0.05 7.86 6.45
CA GLY A 31 1.38 8.03 7.03
C GLY A 31 2.39 7.02 6.47
N ILE A 32 2.00 5.74 6.38
CA ILE A 32 2.84 4.68 5.80
C ILE A 32 3.13 4.95 4.32
N CYS A 33 2.13 5.32 3.51
CA CYS A 33 2.31 5.68 2.11
C CYS A 33 3.33 6.81 1.94
N GLY A 34 3.17 7.91 2.67
CA GLY A 34 4.10 9.04 2.59
C GLY A 34 5.52 8.67 3.04
N TYR A 35 5.64 7.86 4.09
CA TYR A 35 6.93 7.41 4.60
C TYR A 35 7.66 6.50 3.60
N ILE A 36 7.00 5.46 3.08
CA ILE A 36 7.63 4.49 2.18
C ILE A 36 7.97 5.12 0.83
N GLU A 37 7.10 5.98 0.29
CA GLU A 37 7.39 6.73 -0.94
C GLU A 37 8.64 7.60 -0.80
N ASN A 38 8.76 8.33 0.32
CA ASN A 38 9.92 9.18 0.57
C ASN A 38 11.23 8.37 0.58
N ILE A 39 11.25 7.22 1.24
CA ILE A 39 12.44 6.36 1.33
C ILE A 39 12.77 5.76 -0.03
N LEU A 40 11.77 5.23 -0.74
CA LEU A 40 11.98 4.63 -2.05
C LEU A 40 12.50 5.66 -3.06
N HIS A 41 12.00 6.89 -3.03
CA HIS A 41 12.54 7.98 -3.86
C HIS A 41 13.97 8.32 -3.48
N LYS A 42 14.26 8.54 -2.19
CA LYS A 42 15.61 8.90 -1.71
C LYS A 42 16.67 7.85 -1.98
N THR A 43 16.27 6.58 -2.00
CA THR A 43 17.19 5.45 -2.24
C THR A 43 17.24 5.03 -3.70
N GLY A 44 16.47 5.66 -4.59
CA GLY A 44 16.42 5.31 -6.02
C GLY A 44 15.71 3.98 -6.33
N ASN A 45 14.92 3.46 -5.38
CA ASN A 45 14.22 2.17 -5.49
C ASN A 45 12.73 2.31 -5.83
N TYR A 46 12.22 3.52 -6.04
CA TYR A 46 10.81 3.73 -6.34
C TYR A 46 10.41 3.18 -7.71
N LYS A 47 9.45 2.23 -7.72
CA LYS A 47 8.85 1.65 -8.93
C LYS A 47 7.33 1.89 -9.01
N GLY A 48 6.82 2.84 -8.23
CA GLY A 48 5.39 3.11 -8.15
C GLY A 48 4.64 2.15 -7.22
N PHE A 49 3.31 2.28 -7.26
CA PHE A 49 2.37 1.42 -6.54
C PHE A 49 1.19 1.04 -7.42
N GLY A 50 0.52 -0.05 -7.06
CA GLY A 50 -0.81 -0.41 -7.56
C GLY A 50 -1.85 -0.27 -6.45
N TYR A 51 -3.12 -0.09 -6.82
CA TYR A 51 -4.22 -0.16 -5.86
C TYR A 51 -4.59 -1.62 -5.59
N LEU A 52 -4.92 -1.94 -4.34
CA LEU A 52 -5.39 -3.28 -3.97
C LEU A 52 -6.83 -3.47 -4.48
N SER A 53 -7.04 -4.52 -5.28
CA SER A 53 -8.36 -4.87 -5.80
C SER A 53 -9.22 -5.59 -4.76
N ALA A 54 -10.48 -5.87 -5.11
CA ALA A 54 -11.33 -6.74 -4.30
C ALA A 54 -10.67 -8.11 -4.03
N VAL A 55 -10.06 -8.71 -5.06
CA VAL A 55 -9.37 -10.01 -4.97
C VAL A 55 -8.16 -9.95 -4.04
N ASP A 56 -7.42 -8.83 -4.04
CA ASP A 56 -6.30 -8.67 -3.10
C ASP A 56 -6.79 -8.54 -1.66
N MET A 57 -7.89 -7.82 -1.45
CA MET A 57 -8.47 -7.59 -0.13
C MET A 57 -9.13 -8.83 0.49
N GLU A 58 -9.44 -9.86 -0.29
CA GLU A 58 -9.85 -11.18 0.24
C GLU A 58 -8.76 -11.80 1.14
N LYS A 59 -7.49 -11.44 0.92
CA LYS A 59 -6.36 -11.89 1.75
C LYS A 59 -6.25 -11.09 3.05
N SER A 60 -7.00 -10.00 3.20
CA SER A 60 -6.91 -9.15 4.38
C SER A 60 -7.47 -9.86 5.62
N ARG A 61 -6.83 -9.62 6.77
CA ARG A 61 -7.25 -10.17 8.06
C ARG A 61 -8.32 -9.32 8.72
N THR A 62 -8.31 -8.00 8.47
CA THR A 62 -9.22 -7.06 9.15
C THR A 62 -9.82 -5.99 8.24
N GLY A 63 -9.17 -5.64 7.14
CA GLY A 63 -9.64 -4.63 6.20
C GLY A 63 -10.64 -5.17 5.18
N LYS A 64 -11.58 -4.33 4.74
CA LYS A 64 -12.55 -4.65 3.68
C LYS A 64 -12.63 -3.59 2.59
N SER A 65 -12.17 -2.36 2.86
CA SER A 65 -12.09 -1.31 1.83
C SER A 65 -11.13 -1.71 0.71
N ILE A 66 -11.51 -1.45 -0.54
CA ILE A 66 -10.69 -1.73 -1.73
C ILE A 66 -10.10 -0.43 -2.27
N GLY A 67 -8.95 -0.51 -2.93
CA GLY A 67 -8.34 0.63 -3.63
C GLY A 67 -8.81 0.79 -5.07
N ILE A 68 -9.33 -0.27 -5.67
CA ILE A 68 -9.89 -0.26 -7.03
C ILE A 68 -10.95 -1.35 -7.18
N SER A 69 -12.09 -1.01 -7.81
CA SER A 69 -13.23 -1.92 -7.99
C SER A 69 -13.26 -2.65 -9.35
N GLY A 70 -12.45 -2.20 -10.33
CA GLY A 70 -12.41 -2.78 -11.66
C GLY A 70 -11.48 -2.02 -12.60
N THR A 71 -11.68 -2.13 -13.91
CA THR A 71 -10.84 -1.47 -14.92
C THR A 71 -11.51 -0.30 -15.63
N ASP A 72 -12.81 -0.10 -15.43
CA ASP A 72 -13.59 0.91 -16.13
C ASP A 72 -13.34 2.32 -15.54
N TYR A 73 -12.56 3.13 -16.24
CA TYR A 73 -12.14 4.44 -15.75
C TYR A 73 -13.15 5.53 -16.12
N PRO A 74 -13.58 6.40 -15.18
CA PRO A 74 -13.11 6.54 -13.80
C PRO A 74 -13.93 5.79 -12.74
N GLU A 75 -14.99 5.05 -13.14
CA GLU A 75 -15.92 4.39 -12.21
C GLU A 75 -15.23 3.39 -11.27
N CYS A 76 -14.10 2.82 -11.69
CA CYS A 76 -13.27 1.91 -10.90
C CYS A 76 -12.72 2.51 -9.59
N PHE A 77 -12.77 3.83 -9.42
CA PHE A 77 -12.35 4.53 -8.21
C PHE A 77 -13.51 4.99 -7.32
N LYS A 78 -14.76 4.83 -7.76
CA LYS A 78 -15.93 5.26 -7.01
C LYS A 78 -16.09 4.43 -5.73
N ASN A 79 -16.26 5.11 -4.60
CA ASN A 79 -16.38 4.50 -3.26
C ASN A 79 -15.19 3.59 -2.87
N THR A 80 -14.01 3.90 -3.39
CA THR A 80 -12.76 3.20 -3.05
C THR A 80 -11.94 3.97 -2.02
N ASP A 81 -11.00 3.27 -1.38
CA ASP A 81 -10.03 3.81 -0.44
C ASP A 81 -8.66 3.93 -1.13
N ASN A 82 -8.28 5.14 -1.51
CA ASN A 82 -7.03 5.42 -2.22
C ASN A 82 -5.75 5.15 -1.40
N THR A 83 -5.88 4.75 -0.13
CA THR A 83 -4.76 4.35 0.73
C THR A 83 -4.50 2.84 0.68
N ARG A 84 -5.39 2.05 0.07
CA ARG A 84 -5.18 0.62 -0.20
C ARG A 84 -4.24 0.45 -1.39
N ARG A 85 -2.94 0.53 -1.11
CA ARG A 85 -1.85 0.48 -2.10
C ARG A 85 -0.93 -0.72 -1.87
N HIS A 86 -0.28 -1.16 -2.93
CA HIS A 86 0.80 -2.14 -2.94
C HIS A 86 2.01 -1.54 -3.67
N TYR A 87 3.13 -1.39 -2.97
CA TYR A 87 4.34 -0.78 -3.50
C TYR A 87 5.26 -1.82 -4.13
N PHE A 88 5.94 -1.42 -5.19
CA PHE A 88 6.95 -2.22 -5.89
C PHE A 88 8.34 -1.60 -5.73
N VAL A 89 9.37 -2.46 -5.73
CA VAL A 89 10.79 -2.07 -5.71
C VAL A 89 11.44 -2.37 -7.06
N LYS A 90 12.39 -1.51 -7.45
CA LYS A 90 13.21 -1.63 -8.66
C LYS A 90 14.12 -2.86 -8.64
#